data_AF-A0A672JXQ2-F1
#
_entry.id   AF-A0A672JXQ2-F1
#
_cell.length_a   1.000
_cell.length_b   1.000
_cell.length_c   1.000
_cell.angle_alpha   90.00
_cell.angle_beta   90.00
_cell.angle_gamma   90.00
#
_symmetry.space_group_name_H-M   'P 1'
#
loop_
_entity.id
_entity.type
_entity.pdbx_description
1 polymer ?
#
loop_
_entity_poly.entity_id
_entity_poly.type
_entity_poly.pdbx_seq_one_letter_code
_entity_poly.pdbx_strand_id
1 'polypeptide(L)'
;DIYNITVVSLLNSSMHKPIPKNCTLIHLQTFEFSCCVSGPTRDGTIGEDTIRASLVSAVSDKLRRRMKEEMDRAQAELDALKRTEEDLKRGHQKLEEMVTKLDLEMADVDKNVDLLKQKDDELTAALGKMEKQSENNDIDDVILPTAPLYKQILNLYAEENAIEDTIFYLGEALRRDVIDLDVFLKHVRLLSRKQFQLRALMQKARKIAGLSDLY
;
A
#
# COMPACT_ATOMS: atom_id res chain seq x y z
N ASP A 1 6.22 8.79 -16.00
CA ASP A 1 7.14 8.62 -14.87
C ASP A 1 6.78 7.42 -14.01
N ILE A 2 7.83 6.68 -13.62
CA ILE A 2 7.92 5.63 -12.60
C ILE A 2 7.00 4.41 -12.79
N TYR A 3 7.31 3.54 -13.75
CA TYR A 3 7.19 2.08 -13.62
C TYR A 3 8.07 1.44 -14.71
N ASN A 4 9.39 1.52 -14.50
CA ASN A 4 10.38 0.78 -15.27
C ASN A 4 11.57 0.51 -14.34
N ILE A 5 12.14 -0.70 -14.45
CA ILE A 5 12.93 -1.43 -13.43
C ILE A 5 11.94 -2.22 -12.54
N THR A 6 11.51 -3.45 -12.86
CA THR A 6 12.33 -4.66 -12.70
C THR A 6 11.62 -5.89 -13.31
N VAL A 7 11.21 -5.88 -14.57
CA VAL A 7 10.59 -7.07 -15.20
C VAL A 7 11.04 -7.25 -16.64
N VAL A 8 12.32 -7.51 -16.87
CA VAL A 8 12.83 -8.23 -18.06
C VAL A 8 14.19 -8.86 -17.69
N SER A 9 14.41 -10.11 -18.10
CA SER A 9 15.70 -10.83 -18.23
C SER A 9 16.03 -12.00 -17.28
N LEU A 10 15.04 -12.83 -16.93
CA LEU A 10 15.32 -14.23 -16.55
C LEU A 10 14.46 -15.20 -17.37
N LEU A 11 14.78 -15.27 -18.65
CA LEU A 11 14.42 -16.37 -19.54
C LEU A 11 15.63 -16.61 -20.46
N ASN A 12 16.50 -17.53 -20.05
CA ASN A 12 17.00 -18.48 -21.03
C ASN A 12 17.36 -19.82 -20.37
N SER A 13 16.69 -20.85 -20.84
CA SER A 13 16.94 -22.24 -20.51
C SER A 13 18.05 -22.82 -21.38
N SER A 14 18.63 -23.89 -20.85
CA SER A 14 19.22 -25.04 -21.56
C SER A 14 20.73 -25.09 -21.83
N MET A 15 21.30 -26.10 -21.16
CA MET A 15 22.24 -27.11 -21.66
C MET A 15 23.74 -26.76 -21.72
N HIS A 16 24.51 -27.24 -20.74
CA HIS A 16 25.45 -28.37 -20.95
C HIS A 16 26.06 -28.86 -19.62
N LYS A 17 26.04 -30.18 -19.39
CA LYS A 17 26.90 -30.90 -18.42
C LYS A 17 28.38 -30.70 -18.85
N PRO A 18 29.35 -30.63 -17.92
CA PRO A 18 29.98 -31.88 -17.49
C PRO A 18 30.47 -31.92 -16.04
N ILE A 19 30.75 -33.16 -15.65
CA ILE A 19 31.31 -33.69 -14.40
C ILE A 19 32.60 -32.98 -13.97
N PRO A 20 32.74 -32.56 -12.69
CA PRO A 20 34.03 -32.49 -12.04
C PRO A 20 34.32 -33.81 -11.29
N LYS A 21 35.38 -34.47 -11.74
CA LYS A 21 36.02 -35.60 -11.09
C LYS A 21 36.58 -35.15 -9.74
N ASN A 22 35.93 -35.49 -8.62
CA ASN A 22 36.60 -35.56 -7.32
C ASN A 22 36.89 -37.02 -7.00
N CYS A 23 37.89 -37.53 -7.72
CA CYS A 23 38.76 -38.57 -7.22
C CYS A 23 39.63 -37.90 -6.14
N THR A 24 39.08 -37.74 -4.92
CA THR A 24 39.94 -37.54 -3.76
C THR A 24 40.68 -38.85 -3.57
N LEU A 25 41.86 -38.85 -4.16
CA LEU A 25 43.01 -39.67 -3.82
C LEU A 25 43.02 -39.83 -2.29
N ILE A 26 42.44 -40.94 -1.82
CA ILE A 26 42.82 -41.48 -0.53
C ILE A 26 44.27 -41.83 -0.77
N HIS A 27 45.15 -40.93 -0.33
CA HIS A 27 46.56 -41.23 -0.23
C HIS A 27 46.60 -42.45 0.68
N LEU A 28 46.75 -43.64 0.08
CA LEU A 28 47.33 -44.78 0.74
C LEU A 28 48.69 -44.26 1.23
N GLN A 29 48.72 -43.72 2.45
CA GLN A 29 49.90 -43.87 3.26
C GLN A 29 50.03 -45.38 3.44
N THR A 30 50.84 -45.95 2.55
CA THR A 30 51.72 -47.06 2.82
C THR A 30 52.20 -46.91 4.25
N PHE A 31 51.50 -47.58 5.18
CA PHE A 31 52.15 -48.02 6.39
C PHE A 31 53.14 -49.06 5.89
N GLU A 32 54.38 -48.65 5.74
CA GLU A 32 55.50 -49.57 5.68
C GLU A 32 55.40 -50.47 6.89
N PHE A 33 54.89 -51.67 6.68
CA PHE A 33 55.25 -52.78 7.53
C PHE A 33 56.70 -53.09 7.15
N SER A 34 57.63 -52.41 7.81
CA SER A 34 58.99 -52.90 7.94
C SER A 34 58.92 -54.19 8.76
N CYS A 35 58.64 -55.29 8.06
CA CYS A 35 58.96 -56.60 8.55
C CYS A 35 60.48 -56.70 8.38
N CYS A 36 61.23 -56.52 9.48
CA CYS A 36 62.60 -57.02 9.55
C CYS A 36 62.54 -58.55 9.43
N VAL A 37 62.39 -59.04 8.20
CA VAL A 37 62.75 -60.41 7.83
C VAL A 37 64.22 -60.33 7.45
N SER A 38 65.08 -60.34 8.45
CA SER A 38 66.44 -60.84 8.27
C SER A 38 66.33 -62.30 7.85
N GLY A 39 66.96 -62.62 6.72
CA GLY A 39 66.97 -63.95 6.10
C GLY A 39 67.50 -65.07 6.99
N PRO A 40 67.36 -66.32 6.53
CA PRO A 40 67.28 -67.50 7.37
C PRO A 40 68.66 -68.00 7.79
N THR A 41 68.88 -68.07 9.10
CA THR A 41 69.90 -68.97 9.67
C THR A 41 69.29 -69.75 10.83
N ARG A 42 68.88 -70.98 10.46
CA ARG A 42 69.08 -72.23 11.19
C ARG A 42 68.61 -72.29 12.64
N ASP A 43 67.56 -73.10 12.80
CA ASP A 43 67.43 -74.14 13.81
C ASP A 43 67.43 -73.66 15.28
N GLY A 44 66.23 -73.48 15.82
CA GLY A 44 65.99 -73.08 17.19
C GLY A 44 64.59 -72.54 17.34
N THR A 45 63.71 -73.36 17.90
CA THR A 45 62.32 -73.10 18.34
C THR A 45 61.91 -71.62 18.32
N ILE A 46 60.93 -71.25 17.49
CA ILE A 46 60.22 -69.97 17.66
C ILE A 46 59.72 -69.95 19.10
N GLY A 47 60.35 -69.12 19.93
CA GLY A 47 60.04 -69.06 21.35
C GLY A 47 58.56 -68.71 21.53
N GLU A 48 57.91 -69.40 22.46
CA GLU A 48 56.50 -69.21 22.83
C GLU A 48 56.17 -67.72 23.06
N ASP A 49 57.14 -66.95 23.53
CA ASP A 49 57.06 -65.50 23.76
C ASP A 49 56.88 -64.66 22.49
N THR A 50 57.51 -65.04 21.36
CA THR A 50 57.35 -64.33 20.08
C THR A 50 55.96 -64.56 19.49
N ILE A 51 55.43 -65.78 19.63
CA ILE A 51 54.08 -66.14 19.20
C ILE A 51 53.04 -65.45 20.09
N ARG A 52 53.26 -65.44 21.41
CA ARG A 52 52.42 -64.72 22.38
C ARG A 52 52.40 -63.21 22.10
N ALA A 53 53.56 -62.59 21.83
CA ALA A 53 53.64 -61.17 21.48
C ALA A 53 52.89 -60.85 20.17
N SER A 54 53.01 -61.71 19.15
CA SER A 54 52.29 -61.55 17.88
C SER A 54 50.77 -61.65 18.06
N LEU A 55 50.28 -62.63 18.84
CA LEU A 55 48.86 -62.80 19.14
C LEU A 55 48.31 -61.64 19.97
N VAL A 56 49.05 -61.16 20.97
CA VAL A 56 48.65 -59.99 21.79
C VAL A 56 48.60 -58.73 20.93
N SER A 57 49.57 -58.51 20.03
CA SER A 57 49.54 -57.39 19.09
C SER A 57 48.36 -57.50 18.14
N ALA A 58 48.10 -58.68 17.56
CA ALA A 58 47.00 -58.89 16.63
C ALA A 58 45.62 -58.67 17.28
N VAL A 59 45.44 -59.11 18.53
CA VAL A 59 44.21 -58.85 19.31
C VAL A 59 44.10 -57.37 19.66
N SER A 60 45.19 -56.73 20.08
CA SER A 60 45.21 -55.31 20.41
C SER A 60 44.91 -54.44 19.19
N ASP A 61 45.47 -54.77 18.03
CA ASP A 61 45.20 -54.09 16.76
C ASP A 61 43.77 -54.30 16.29
N LYS A 62 43.22 -55.51 16.45
CA LYS A 62 41.81 -55.81 16.12
C LYS A 62 40.86 -55.03 17.02
N LEU A 63 41.13 -54.96 18.34
CA LEU A 63 40.36 -54.17 19.28
C LEU A 63 40.46 -52.68 18.95
N ARG A 64 41.65 -52.18 18.66
CA ARG A 64 41.88 -50.78 18.26
C ARG A 64 41.13 -50.40 16.99
N ARG A 65 41.11 -51.29 15.98
CA ARG A 65 40.33 -51.09 14.74
C ARG A 65 38.83 -51.01 15.01
N ARG A 66 38.29 -51.98 15.77
CA ARG A 66 36.86 -51.98 16.13
C ARG A 66 36.46 -50.76 16.94
N MET A 67 37.29 -50.38 17.92
CA MET A 67 37.03 -49.18 18.71
C MET A 67 37.04 -47.93 17.84
N LYS A 68 38.00 -47.80 16.92
CA LYS A 68 38.05 -46.66 15.99
C LYS A 68 36.84 -46.62 15.06
N GLU A 69 36.41 -47.75 14.50
CA GLU A 69 35.21 -47.84 13.67
C GLU A 69 33.95 -47.35 14.42
N GLU A 70 33.76 -47.80 15.66
CA GLU A 70 32.63 -47.36 16.49
C GLU A 70 32.73 -45.89 16.90
N MET A 71 33.93 -45.39 17.21
CA MET A 71 34.14 -43.97 17.51
C MET A 71 33.86 -43.09 16.29
N ASP A 72 34.35 -43.47 15.11
CA ASP A 72 34.12 -42.74 13.85
C ASP A 72 32.63 -42.73 13.49
N ARG A 73 31.92 -43.85 13.73
CA ARG A 73 30.47 -43.95 13.54
C ARG A 73 29.70 -43.04 14.51
N ALA A 74 29.99 -43.12 15.80
CA ALA A 74 29.35 -42.29 16.81
C ALA A 74 29.61 -40.79 16.56
N GLN A 75 30.82 -40.44 16.10
CA GLN A 75 31.16 -39.06 15.75
C GLN A 75 30.34 -38.57 14.56
N ALA A 76 30.19 -39.39 13.50
CA ALA A 76 29.36 -39.03 12.36
C ALA A 76 27.88 -38.86 12.72
N GLU A 77 27.34 -39.71 13.60
CA GLU A 77 25.97 -39.60 14.12
C GLU A 77 25.80 -38.33 14.96
N LEU A 78 26.77 -38.00 15.82
CA LEU A 78 26.77 -36.75 16.59
C LEU A 78 26.81 -35.51 15.70
N ASP A 79 27.63 -35.52 14.65
CA ASP A 79 27.73 -34.40 13.72
C ASP A 79 26.44 -34.24 12.90
N ALA A 80 25.77 -35.35 12.54
CA ALA A 80 24.46 -35.30 11.90
C ALA A 80 23.39 -34.72 12.85
N LEU A 81 23.36 -35.16 14.10
CA LEU A 81 22.42 -34.66 15.11
C LEU A 81 22.62 -33.15 15.37
N LYS A 82 23.87 -32.68 15.49
CA LYS A 82 24.16 -31.25 15.66
C LYS A 82 23.63 -30.40 14.51
N ARG A 83 23.78 -30.86 13.26
CA ARG A 83 23.20 -30.15 12.10
C ARG A 83 21.68 -30.07 12.21
N THR A 84 21.02 -31.17 12.58
CA THR A 84 19.56 -31.15 12.76
C THR A 84 19.11 -30.26 13.91
N GLU A 85 19.87 -30.19 15.00
CA GLU A 85 19.61 -29.27 16.12
C GLU A 85 19.70 -27.81 15.65
N GLU A 86 20.76 -27.45 14.93
CA GLU A 86 20.93 -26.11 14.37
C GLU A 86 19.80 -25.76 13.41
N ASP A 87 19.39 -26.69 12.54
CA ASP A 87 18.28 -26.49 11.60
C ASP A 87 16.95 -26.25 12.33
N LEU A 88 16.67 -27.04 13.37
CA LEU A 88 15.50 -26.87 14.22
C LEU A 88 15.53 -25.55 14.99
N LYS A 89 16.68 -25.14 15.51
CA LYS A 89 16.85 -23.87 16.21
C LYS A 89 16.61 -22.68 15.28
N ARG A 90 17.12 -22.73 14.05
CA ARG A 90 16.82 -21.72 13.02
C ARG A 90 15.34 -21.71 12.63
N GLY A 91 14.71 -22.88 12.55
CA GLY A 91 13.27 -23.00 12.30
C GLY A 91 12.44 -22.37 13.41
N HIS A 92 12.80 -22.64 14.68
CA HIS A 92 12.14 -22.06 15.84
C HIS A 92 12.24 -20.53 15.86
N GLN A 93 13.44 -19.98 15.65
CA GLN A 93 13.64 -18.53 15.60
C GLN A 93 12.79 -17.87 14.50
N LYS A 94 12.70 -18.47 13.30
CA LYS A 94 11.85 -17.96 12.22
C LYS A 94 10.36 -18.00 12.59
N LEU A 95 9.91 -19.05 13.26
CA LEU A 95 8.52 -19.15 13.72
C LEU A 95 8.23 -18.05 14.75
N GLU A 96 9.15 -17.81 15.68
CA GLU A 96 9.02 -16.74 16.68
C GLU A 96 8.97 -15.34 16.04
N GLU A 97 9.83 -15.08 15.05
CA GLU A 97 9.79 -13.85 14.25
C GLU A 97 8.47 -13.69 13.49
N MET A 98 7.92 -14.76 12.94
CA MET A 98 6.62 -14.71 12.26
C MET A 98 5.46 -14.48 13.24
N VAL A 99 5.48 -15.11 14.41
CA VAL A 99 4.45 -14.90 15.44
C VAL A 99 4.45 -13.46 15.92
N THR A 100 5.61 -12.93 16.29
CA THR A 100 5.74 -11.53 16.71
C THR A 100 5.30 -10.55 15.63
N LYS A 101 5.62 -10.82 14.36
CA LYS A 101 5.15 -10.01 13.24
C LYS A 101 3.62 -10.07 13.09
N LEU A 102 3.01 -11.25 13.20
CA LEU A 102 1.56 -11.40 13.13
C LEU A 102 0.85 -10.68 14.28
N ASP A 103 1.41 -10.70 15.49
CA ASP A 103 0.85 -9.96 16.63
C ASP A 103 0.85 -8.45 16.39
N LEU A 104 1.93 -7.92 15.79
CA LEU A 104 2.00 -6.51 15.40
C LEU A 104 0.99 -6.17 14.29
N GLU A 105 0.92 -6.98 13.25
CA GLU A 105 -0.03 -6.79 12.15
C GLU A 105 -1.48 -6.85 12.64
N MET A 106 -1.80 -7.77 13.55
CA MET A 106 -3.14 -7.84 14.17
C MET A 106 -3.46 -6.57 14.94
N ALA A 107 -2.54 -6.11 15.80
CA ALA A 107 -2.75 -4.89 16.58
C ALA A 107 -2.91 -3.64 15.68
N ASP A 108 -2.21 -3.59 14.55
CA ASP A 108 -2.34 -2.48 13.60
C ASP A 108 -3.65 -2.55 12.80
N VAL A 109 -4.10 -3.74 12.42
CA VAL A 109 -5.42 -3.93 11.80
C VAL A 109 -6.53 -3.52 12.76
N ASP A 110 -6.46 -3.91 14.04
CA ASP A 110 -7.46 -3.53 15.05
C ASP A 110 -7.54 -2.00 15.22
N LYS A 111 -6.39 -1.32 15.32
CA LYS A 111 -6.34 0.14 15.35
C LYS A 111 -6.96 0.78 14.11
N ASN A 112 -6.68 0.22 12.92
CA ASN A 112 -7.22 0.73 11.67
C ASN A 112 -8.74 0.53 11.60
N VAL A 113 -9.25 -0.60 12.08
CA VAL A 113 -10.69 -0.87 12.17
C VAL A 113 -11.37 0.15 13.08
N ASP A 114 -10.79 0.43 14.25
CA ASP A 114 -11.35 1.41 15.18
C ASP A 114 -11.32 2.84 14.61
N LEU A 115 -10.23 3.21 13.93
CA LEU A 115 -10.13 4.51 13.25
C LEU A 115 -11.18 4.64 12.13
N LEU A 116 -11.37 3.59 11.32
CA LEU A 116 -12.36 3.60 10.26
C LEU A 116 -13.78 3.70 10.80
N LYS A 117 -14.10 3.00 11.89
CA LYS A 117 -15.40 3.14 12.57
C LYS A 117 -15.64 4.55 13.07
N GLN A 118 -14.65 5.17 13.72
CA GLN A 118 -14.76 6.57 14.15
C GLN A 118 -15.00 7.52 12.98
N LYS A 119 -14.31 7.31 11.86
CA LYS A 119 -14.51 8.09 10.63
C LYS A 119 -15.88 7.89 10.01
N ASP A 120 -16.39 6.66 10.02
CA ASP A 120 -17.73 6.35 9.51
C ASP A 120 -18.82 7.02 10.36
N ASP A 121 -18.65 7.05 11.68
CA ASP A 121 -19.54 7.78 12.60
C ASP A 121 -19.48 9.30 12.37
N GLU A 122 -18.28 9.87 12.20
CA GLU A 122 -18.08 11.30 11.87
C GLU A 122 -18.80 11.66 10.56
N LEU A 123 -18.63 10.84 9.52
CA LEU A 123 -19.24 11.04 8.21
C LEU A 123 -20.77 10.88 8.27
N THR A 124 -21.28 9.86 8.97
CA THR A 124 -22.72 9.65 9.15
C THR A 124 -23.36 10.83 9.88
N ALA A 125 -22.69 11.37 10.91
CA ALA A 125 -23.14 12.57 11.61
C ALA A 125 -23.11 13.81 10.73
N ALA A 126 -22.09 13.97 9.87
CA ALA A 126 -22.01 15.08 8.92
C ALA A 126 -23.10 14.99 7.84
N LEU A 127 -23.33 13.80 7.27
CA LEU A 127 -24.40 13.55 6.31
C LEU A 127 -25.77 13.84 6.90
N GLY A 128 -26.05 13.37 8.12
CA GLY A 128 -27.32 13.66 8.80
C GLY A 128 -27.52 15.14 9.11
N LYS A 129 -26.46 15.95 9.22
CA LYS A 129 -26.56 17.42 9.33
C LYS A 129 -26.85 18.05 7.97
N MET A 130 -26.19 17.59 6.91
CA MET A 130 -26.37 18.11 5.55
C MET A 130 -27.77 17.80 5.00
N GLU A 131 -28.29 16.60 5.25
CA GLU A 131 -29.63 16.20 4.82
C GLU A 131 -30.71 17.06 5.50
N LYS A 132 -30.59 17.30 6.81
CA LYS A 132 -31.50 18.22 7.53
C LYS A 132 -31.44 19.66 7.03
N GLN A 133 -30.30 20.08 6.48
CA GLN A 133 -30.12 21.41 5.92
C GLN A 133 -30.68 21.51 4.49
N SER A 134 -30.68 20.45 3.69
CA SER A 134 -31.09 20.54 2.28
C SER A 134 -32.60 20.68 2.08
N GLU A 135 -33.43 20.16 3.00
CA GLU A 135 -34.89 20.15 2.81
C GLU A 135 -35.56 21.53 2.89
N ASN A 136 -34.88 22.56 3.40
CA ASN A 136 -35.50 23.87 3.69
C ASN A 136 -34.81 25.09 3.06
N ASN A 137 -33.79 24.91 2.21
CA ASN A 137 -33.09 26.05 1.61
C ASN A 137 -33.56 26.31 0.17
N ASP A 138 -34.22 27.43 -0.05
CA ASP A 138 -34.42 27.98 -1.39
C ASP A 138 -33.05 28.33 -1.99
N ILE A 139 -32.85 28.02 -3.27
CA ILE A 139 -31.57 28.25 -3.96
C ILE A 139 -31.26 29.75 -3.98
N ASP A 140 -32.29 30.58 -4.03
CA ASP A 140 -32.17 32.04 -4.05
C ASP A 140 -31.62 32.63 -2.73
N ASP A 141 -31.71 31.89 -1.62
CA ASP A 141 -31.23 32.33 -0.31
C ASP A 141 -29.77 31.91 -0.01
N VAL A 142 -29.15 31.09 -0.88
CA VAL A 142 -27.78 30.61 -0.69
C VAL A 142 -26.76 31.74 -0.87
N ILE A 143 -27.03 32.68 -1.77
CA ILE A 143 -26.13 33.79 -2.09
C ILE A 143 -26.92 35.09 -1.99
N LEU A 144 -26.80 35.76 -0.84
CA LEU A 144 -27.40 37.08 -0.61
C LEU A 144 -26.32 38.16 -0.54
N PRO A 145 -26.62 39.40 -1.00
CA PRO A 145 -25.70 40.52 -0.81
C PRO A 145 -25.43 40.79 0.67
N THR A 146 -24.19 41.18 0.98
CA THR A 146 -23.69 41.34 2.36
C THR A 146 -24.47 42.36 3.21
N ALA A 147 -25.13 43.33 2.57
CA ALA A 147 -25.90 44.36 3.25
C ALA A 147 -27.30 44.50 2.65
N PRO A 148 -28.31 44.89 3.45
CA PRO A 148 -29.69 45.06 2.97
C PRO A 148 -29.80 46.12 1.86
N LEU A 149 -28.94 47.14 1.87
CA LEU A 149 -28.87 48.13 0.79
C LEU A 149 -28.44 47.51 -0.54
N TYR A 150 -27.48 46.60 -0.54
CA TYR A 150 -27.05 45.90 -1.76
C TYR A 150 -28.13 44.93 -2.26
N LYS A 151 -28.87 44.29 -1.36
CA LYS A 151 -30.07 43.49 -1.72
C LYS A 151 -31.14 44.36 -2.38
N GLN A 152 -31.37 45.56 -1.85
CA GLN A 152 -32.28 46.50 -2.47
C GLN A 152 -31.82 46.90 -3.88
N ILE A 153 -30.54 47.21 -4.06
CA ILE A 153 -29.98 47.55 -5.39
C ILE A 153 -30.14 46.38 -6.36
N LEU A 154 -29.87 45.15 -5.95
CA LEU A 154 -30.05 43.96 -6.79
C LEU A 154 -31.51 43.81 -7.25
N ASN A 155 -32.46 43.92 -6.32
CA ASN A 155 -33.89 43.82 -6.63
C ASN A 155 -34.36 44.94 -7.55
N LEU A 156 -33.94 46.19 -7.32
CA LEU A 156 -34.29 47.31 -8.17
C LEU A 156 -33.77 47.11 -9.61
N TYR A 157 -32.57 46.52 -9.75
CA TYR A 157 -31.98 46.24 -11.06
C TYR A 157 -32.77 45.14 -11.78
N ALA A 158 -33.07 44.04 -11.09
CA ALA A 158 -33.88 42.96 -11.65
C ALA A 158 -35.28 43.44 -12.07
N GLU A 159 -35.94 44.24 -11.21
CA GLU A 159 -37.26 44.81 -11.52
C GLU A 159 -37.24 45.77 -12.71
N GLU A 160 -36.20 46.60 -12.86
CA GLU A 160 -36.10 47.53 -13.98
C GLU A 160 -35.96 46.78 -15.32
N ASN A 161 -35.06 45.78 -15.37
CA ASN A 161 -34.86 44.97 -16.57
C ASN A 161 -36.12 44.16 -16.92
N ALA A 162 -36.80 43.60 -15.92
CA ALA A 162 -38.07 42.89 -16.14
C ALA A 162 -39.15 43.78 -16.77
N ILE A 163 -39.19 45.08 -16.42
CA ILE A 163 -40.10 46.03 -17.06
C ILE A 163 -39.71 46.28 -18.51
N GLU A 164 -38.42 46.43 -18.81
CA GLU A 164 -37.92 46.64 -20.16
C GLU A 164 -38.28 45.46 -21.08
N ASP A 165 -38.06 44.23 -20.61
CA ASP A 165 -38.48 43.00 -21.30
C ASP A 165 -39.99 42.96 -21.53
N THR A 166 -40.77 43.34 -20.51
CA THR A 166 -42.24 43.38 -20.62
C THR A 166 -42.70 44.38 -21.68
N ILE A 167 -42.12 45.58 -21.72
CA ILE A 167 -42.43 46.60 -22.74
C ILE A 167 -42.04 46.09 -24.14
N PHE A 168 -40.90 45.44 -24.27
CA PHE A 168 -40.44 44.85 -25.53
C PHE A 168 -41.46 43.82 -26.06
N TYR A 169 -41.86 42.86 -25.24
CA TYR A 169 -42.83 41.84 -25.65
C TYR A 169 -44.25 42.39 -25.86
N LEU A 170 -44.66 43.43 -25.14
CA LEU A 170 -45.89 44.15 -25.45
C LEU A 170 -45.84 44.80 -26.83
N GLY A 171 -44.69 45.34 -27.25
CA GLY A 171 -44.50 45.89 -28.60
C GLY A 171 -44.47 44.82 -29.70
N GLU A 172 -43.98 43.62 -29.40
CA GLU A 172 -44.12 42.45 -30.29
C GLU A 172 -45.56 41.96 -30.36
N ALA A 173 -46.29 41.94 -29.25
CA ALA A 173 -47.70 41.53 -29.20
C ALA A 173 -48.60 42.45 -30.04
N LEU A 174 -48.35 43.77 -30.00
CA LEU A 174 -49.04 44.73 -30.86
C LEU A 174 -48.76 44.48 -32.35
N ARG A 175 -47.51 44.17 -32.71
CA ARG A 175 -47.14 43.85 -34.10
C ARG A 175 -47.78 42.57 -34.65
N ARG A 176 -48.16 41.66 -33.76
CA ARG A 176 -48.84 40.39 -34.10
C ARG A 176 -50.36 40.48 -33.99
N ASP A 177 -50.91 41.68 -33.79
CA ASP A 177 -52.34 41.94 -33.58
C ASP A 177 -52.96 41.11 -32.43
N VAL A 178 -52.17 40.77 -31.40
CA VAL A 178 -52.67 40.05 -30.21
C VAL A 178 -53.35 41.03 -29.23
N ILE A 179 -52.94 42.30 -29.25
CA ILE A 179 -53.45 43.38 -28.38
C ILE A 179 -53.79 44.63 -29.20
N ASP A 180 -54.82 45.35 -28.75
CA ASP A 180 -55.20 46.63 -29.35
C ASP A 180 -54.24 47.77 -28.95
N LEU A 181 -54.16 48.80 -29.80
CA LEU A 181 -53.32 49.98 -29.58
C LEU A 181 -53.62 50.68 -28.25
N ASP A 182 -54.89 50.83 -27.90
CA ASP A 182 -55.31 51.52 -26.67
C ASP A 182 -54.84 50.76 -25.41
N VAL A 183 -54.89 49.42 -25.46
CA VAL A 183 -54.43 48.55 -24.36
C VAL A 183 -52.92 48.66 -24.23
N PHE A 184 -52.19 48.64 -25.35
CA PHE A 184 -50.73 48.82 -25.36
C PHE A 184 -50.31 50.16 -24.75
N LEU A 185 -50.87 51.27 -25.22
CA LEU A 185 -50.50 52.62 -24.74
C LEU A 185 -50.78 52.80 -23.24
N LYS A 186 -51.88 52.22 -22.74
CA LYS A 186 -52.21 52.24 -21.31
C LYS A 186 -51.17 51.49 -20.48
N HIS A 187 -50.79 50.28 -20.89
CA HIS A 187 -49.83 49.46 -20.14
C HIS A 187 -48.40 49.98 -20.23
N VAL A 188 -47.94 50.41 -21.41
CA VAL A 188 -46.62 51.02 -21.57
C VAL A 188 -46.49 52.26 -20.70
N ARG A 189 -47.50 53.14 -20.68
CA ARG A 189 -47.47 54.34 -19.81
C ARG A 189 -47.38 53.99 -18.32
N LEU A 190 -48.09 52.95 -17.87
CA LEU A 190 -48.02 52.48 -16.49
C LEU A 190 -46.64 51.90 -16.14
N LEU A 191 -46.11 51.04 -17.02
CA LEU A 191 -44.81 50.42 -16.87
C LEU A 191 -43.66 51.43 -16.90
N SER A 192 -43.67 52.38 -17.85
CA SER A 192 -42.68 53.47 -17.91
C SER A 192 -42.72 54.37 -16.68
N ARG A 193 -43.89 54.63 -16.10
CA ARG A 193 -43.99 55.35 -14.82
C ARG A 193 -43.33 54.58 -13.68
N LYS A 194 -43.55 53.25 -13.61
CA LYS A 194 -42.88 52.39 -12.61
C LYS A 194 -41.36 52.36 -12.85
N GLN A 195 -40.92 52.22 -14.10
CA GLN A 195 -39.51 52.24 -14.48
C GLN A 195 -38.80 53.53 -14.05
N PHE A 196 -39.44 54.69 -14.26
CA PHE A 196 -38.91 55.98 -13.81
C PHE A 196 -38.70 56.01 -12.29
N GLN A 197 -39.66 55.50 -11.52
CA GLN A 197 -39.54 55.42 -10.06
C GLN A 197 -38.39 54.49 -9.62
N LEU A 198 -38.25 53.33 -10.26
CA LEU A 198 -37.16 52.38 -9.99
C LEU A 198 -35.78 52.98 -10.32
N ARG A 199 -35.63 53.63 -11.48
CA ARG A 199 -34.37 54.32 -11.86
C ARG A 199 -34.01 55.44 -10.89
N ALA A 200 -34.98 56.29 -10.53
CA ALA A 200 -34.74 57.36 -9.58
C ALA A 200 -34.35 56.83 -8.18
N LEU A 201 -34.95 55.72 -7.75
CA LEU A 201 -34.61 55.07 -6.49
C LEU A 201 -33.23 54.38 -6.55
N MET A 202 -32.91 53.74 -7.67
CA MET A 202 -31.61 53.11 -7.94
C MET A 202 -30.46 54.13 -7.85
N GLN A 203 -30.59 55.28 -8.53
CA GLN A 203 -29.58 56.35 -8.48
C GLN A 203 -29.35 56.83 -7.04
N LYS A 204 -30.42 56.99 -6.25
CA LYS A 204 -30.31 57.35 -4.83
C LYS A 204 -29.61 56.25 -4.02
N ALA A 205 -29.98 54.99 -4.22
CA ALA A 205 -29.37 53.86 -3.52
C ALA A 205 -27.88 53.70 -3.85
N ARG A 206 -27.49 53.88 -5.13
CA ARG A 206 -26.09 53.82 -5.58
C ARG A 206 -25.24 54.94 -4.99
N LYS A 207 -25.76 56.17 -4.93
CA LYS A 207 -25.09 57.30 -4.24
C LYS A 207 -24.79 56.99 -2.78
N ILE A 208 -25.78 56.43 -2.07
CA ILE A 208 -25.63 56.07 -0.66
C ILE A 208 -24.63 54.92 -0.48
N ALA A 209 -24.60 53.97 -1.42
CA ALA A 209 -23.68 52.85 -1.41
C ALA A 209 -22.24 53.21 -1.84
N GLY A 210 -21.97 54.47 -2.24
CA GLY A 210 -20.66 54.89 -2.74
C GLY A 210 -20.31 54.28 -4.12
N LEU A 211 -21.32 53.78 -4.84
CA LEU A 211 -21.17 53.24 -6.19
C LEU A 211 -21.26 54.38 -7.21
N SER A 212 -20.67 54.17 -8.38
CA SER A 212 -20.76 55.16 -9.48
C SER A 212 -22.21 55.45 -9.83
N ASP A 213 -22.53 56.75 -9.98
CA ASP A 213 -23.85 57.23 -10.39
C ASP A 213 -24.12 57.02 -11.89
N LEU A 214 -23.20 56.38 -12.63
CA LEU A 214 -23.40 56.11 -14.04
C LEU A 214 -24.50 55.08 -14.25
N TYR A 215 -25.61 55.60 -14.74
CA TYR A 215 -26.66 54.94 -15.48
C TYR A 215 -26.99 55.82 -16.69
#